data_AF-A0A1F4HCS2-F1
#
_entry.id   AF-A0A1F4HCS2-F1
#
_cell.length_a   1.000
_cell.length_b   1.000
_cell.length_c   1.000
_cell.angle_alpha   90.00
_cell.angle_beta   90.00
_cell.angle_gamma   90.00
#
_symmetry.space_group_name_H-M   'P 1'
#
loop_
_entity.id
_entity.type
_entity.pdbx_description
1 polymer ?
#
loop_
_entity_poly.entity_id
_entity_poly.type
_entity_poly.pdbx_seq_one_letter_code
_entity_poly.pdbx_strand_id
1 'polypeptide(L)'
;MVIGVPFKQDIRFARTTCLACGKVNPPYGHVNSFDEDRLKTLFRGLSLTKVSFVGANTNATNAVSAALMNFAGNPYGTYDQEEHCLWCDSELVRPAHRNLAQKIATKLAILLNASQHVYLRPRANWIHLRFEKTD
;
A
#
# COMPACT_ATOMS: atom_id res chain seq x y z
N MET A 1 -6.49 6.63 -25.15
CA MET A 1 -6.13 5.59 -24.17
C MET A 1 -6.72 5.94 -22.81
N VAL A 2 -7.23 4.96 -22.07
CA VAL A 2 -7.71 5.15 -20.70
C VAL A 2 -6.85 4.32 -19.76
N ILE A 3 -6.43 4.91 -18.64
CA ILE A 3 -5.62 4.26 -17.60
C ILE A 3 -6.36 4.37 -16.29
N GLY A 4 -6.50 3.24 -15.59
CA GLY A 4 -6.98 3.20 -14.22
C GLY A 4 -5.96 2.56 -13.29
N VAL A 5 -5.56 3.29 -12.26
CA VAL A 5 -4.62 2.80 -11.24
C VAL A 5 -5.06 3.21 -9.84
N PRO A 6 -4.60 2.49 -8.81
CA PRO A 6 -4.83 2.94 -7.45
C PRO A 6 -4.19 4.31 -7.19
N PHE A 7 -4.91 5.20 -6.52
CA PHE A 7 -4.53 6.58 -6.31
C PHE A 7 -3.90 6.79 -4.94
N LYS A 8 -2.69 7.36 -4.90
CA LYS A 8 -1.96 7.76 -3.68
C LYS A 8 -1.97 6.70 -2.57
N GLN A 9 -1.93 5.42 -2.93
CA GLN A 9 -1.93 4.34 -1.95
C GLN A 9 -0.64 4.38 -1.12
N ASP A 10 -0.79 4.28 0.21
CA ASP A 10 0.33 4.09 1.11
C ASP A 10 0.77 2.63 1.09
N ILE A 11 1.83 2.33 0.32
CA ILE A 11 2.39 0.98 0.17
C ILE A 11 2.99 0.40 1.46
N ARG A 12 2.99 1.15 2.57
CA ARG A 12 3.37 0.68 3.90
C ARG A 12 2.19 0.09 4.67
N PHE A 13 0.98 0.49 4.33
CA PHE A 13 -0.22 0.00 4.95
C PHE A 13 -0.42 -1.47 4.59
N ALA A 14 -0.72 -2.30 5.59
CA ALA A 14 -1.02 -3.73 5.44
C ALA A 14 0.04 -4.58 4.69
N ARG A 15 1.33 -4.17 4.75
CA ARG A 15 2.45 -5.00 4.28
C ARG A 15 2.45 -6.37 4.96
N THR A 16 3.08 -7.34 4.31
CA THR A 16 3.32 -8.68 4.85
C THR A 16 4.83 -8.93 5.00
N THR A 17 5.21 -9.93 5.78
CA THR A 17 6.60 -10.41 5.86
C THR A 17 6.64 -11.85 5.38
N CYS A 18 7.48 -12.13 4.38
CA CYS A 18 7.64 -13.48 3.87
C CYS A 18 8.37 -14.35 4.91
N LEU A 19 7.77 -15.47 5.32
CA LEU A 19 8.39 -16.39 6.27
C LEU A 19 9.56 -17.18 5.64
N ALA A 20 9.57 -17.35 4.31
CA ALA A 20 10.62 -18.08 3.60
C ALA A 20 11.92 -17.26 3.45
N CYS A 21 11.81 -15.99 3.05
CA CYS A 21 12.99 -15.14 2.80
C CYS A 21 13.18 -13.98 3.79
N GLY A 22 12.25 -13.78 4.73
CA GLY A 22 12.30 -12.70 5.73
C GLY A 22 12.07 -11.29 5.19
N LYS A 23 11.92 -11.12 3.88
CA LYS A 23 11.72 -9.80 3.26
C LYS A 23 10.30 -9.30 3.46
N VAL A 24 10.18 -7.97 3.55
CA VAL A 24 8.89 -7.27 3.60
C VAL A 24 8.32 -7.21 2.18
N ASN A 25 7.05 -7.60 2.05
CA ASN A 25 6.30 -7.58 0.79
C ASN A 25 5.24 -6.45 0.84
N PRO A 26 5.04 -5.70 -0.26
CA PRO A 26 3.96 -4.72 -0.34
C PRO A 26 2.58 -5.40 -0.27
N PRO A 27 1.53 -4.63 0.07
CA PRO A 27 0.18 -5.17 0.31
C PRO A 27 -0.58 -5.67 -0.93
N TYR A 28 -0.20 -5.25 -2.13
CA TYR A 28 -0.96 -5.44 -3.38
C TYR A 28 -0.03 -5.80 -4.56
N GLY A 29 1.06 -6.51 -4.29
CA GLY A 29 2.03 -6.93 -5.32
C GLY A 29 2.79 -5.82 -6.05
N HIS A 30 2.51 -4.53 -5.76
CA HIS A 30 3.20 -3.40 -6.38
C HIS A 30 3.94 -2.54 -5.37
N VAL A 31 5.11 -2.04 -5.78
CA VAL A 31 5.99 -1.20 -4.96
C VAL A 31 5.78 0.30 -5.21
N ASN A 32 4.90 0.67 -6.15
CA ASN A 32 4.68 2.05 -6.57
C ASN A 32 3.38 2.61 -6.02
N SER A 33 3.36 3.92 -5.83
CA SER A 33 2.17 4.73 -5.59
C SER A 33 2.06 5.74 -6.72
N PHE A 34 0.85 5.94 -7.24
CA PHE A 34 0.60 6.82 -8.38
C PHE A 34 -0.27 8.01 -7.97
N ASP A 35 0.10 9.17 -8.47
CA ASP A 35 -0.72 10.37 -8.48
C ASP A 35 -0.77 10.96 -9.89
N GLU A 36 -1.53 12.04 -10.04
CA GLU A 36 -1.72 12.72 -11.32
C GLU A 36 -0.39 13.12 -11.96
N ASP A 37 0.52 13.72 -11.20
CA ASP A 37 1.74 14.29 -11.75
C ASP A 37 2.73 13.20 -12.16
N ARG A 38 2.79 12.11 -11.39
CA ARG A 38 3.55 10.91 -11.77
C ARG A 38 2.97 10.27 -13.02
N LEU A 39 1.65 10.19 -13.16
CA LEU A 39 1.00 9.63 -14.35
C LEU A 39 1.19 10.52 -15.58
N LYS A 40 1.04 11.85 -15.46
CA LYS A 40 1.37 12.80 -16.53
C LYS A 40 2.83 12.67 -16.97
N THR A 41 3.74 12.44 -16.00
CA THR A 41 5.17 12.25 -16.29
C THR A 41 5.44 10.94 -17.02
N LEU A 42 4.75 9.85 -16.67
CA LEU A 42 4.91 8.55 -17.33
C LEU A 42 4.41 8.56 -18.78
N PHE A 43 3.36 9.32 -19.07
CA PHE A 43 2.75 9.41 -20.41
C PHE A 43 3.06 10.75 -21.09
N ARG A 44 4.27 11.27 -20.88
CA ARG A 44 4.78 12.44 -21.61
C ARG A 44 4.67 12.19 -23.12
N GLY A 45 4.11 13.15 -23.84
CA GLY A 45 3.82 13.03 -25.28
C GLY A 45 2.38 12.64 -25.63
N LEU A 46 1.52 12.48 -24.62
CA LEU A 46 0.07 12.42 -24.78
C LEU A 46 -0.60 13.59 -24.05
N SER A 47 -1.70 14.09 -24.62
CA SER A 47 -2.52 15.14 -24.02
C SER A 47 -3.50 14.52 -23.03
N LEU A 48 -3.47 14.95 -21.77
CA LEU A 48 -4.44 14.53 -20.76
C LEU A 48 -5.76 15.29 -20.97
N THR A 49 -6.84 14.59 -21.31
CA THR A 49 -8.14 15.23 -21.62
C THR A 49 -9.20 15.04 -20.55
N LYS A 50 -9.10 14.00 -19.72
CA LYS A 50 -10.05 13.77 -18.62
C LYS A 50 -9.41 13.09 -17.42
N VAL A 51 -9.85 13.48 -16.23
CA VAL A 51 -9.51 12.87 -14.94
C VAL A 51 -10.79 12.51 -14.20
N SER A 52 -10.83 11.35 -13.56
CA SER A 52 -11.92 10.94 -12.69
C SER A 52 -11.37 10.22 -11.47
N PHE A 53 -11.96 10.50 -10.31
CA PHE A 53 -11.63 9.88 -9.03
C PHE A 53 -12.76 8.96 -8.61
N VAL A 54 -12.41 7.74 -8.18
CA VAL A 54 -13.40 6.71 -7.83
C VAL A 54 -13.15 6.17 -6.43
N GLY A 55 -14.23 6.04 -5.67
CA GLY A 55 -14.23 5.54 -4.29
C GLY A 55 -13.65 6.55 -3.28
N ALA A 56 -13.66 6.17 -2.00
CA ALA A 56 -13.02 6.91 -0.94
C ALA A 56 -12.47 5.96 0.14
N ASN A 57 -11.29 6.26 0.68
CA ASN A 57 -10.70 5.57 1.83
C ASN A 57 -9.92 6.56 2.70
N THR A 58 -9.58 6.10 3.90
CA THR A 58 -8.63 6.77 4.81
C THR A 58 -7.45 5.85 5.13
N ASN A 59 -7.17 4.86 4.27
CA ASN A 59 -6.11 3.88 4.50
C ASN A 59 -4.75 4.57 4.39
N ALA A 60 -4.07 4.69 5.52
CA ALA A 60 -2.71 5.19 5.59
C ALA A 60 -2.02 4.62 6.84
N THR A 61 -0.70 4.72 6.88
CA THR A 61 0.09 4.50 8.09
C THR A 61 1.16 5.59 8.22
N ASN A 62 1.80 5.67 9.38
CA ASN A 62 2.96 6.53 9.60
C ASN A 62 4.23 5.67 9.66
N ALA A 63 5.39 6.33 9.58
CA ALA A 63 6.68 5.65 9.53
C ALA A 63 6.95 4.81 10.80
N VAL A 64 6.55 5.33 11.97
CA VAL A 64 6.76 4.65 13.27
C VAL A 64 5.88 3.41 13.38
N SER A 65 4.58 3.54 13.11
CA SER A 65 3.66 2.41 13.07
C SER A 65 4.12 1.35 12.06
N ALA A 66 4.56 1.76 10.86
CA ALA A 66 5.07 0.83 9.86
C ALA A 66 6.35 0.10 10.31
N ALA A 67 7.28 0.81 10.95
CA ALA A 67 8.49 0.20 11.49
C ALA A 67 8.20 -0.81 12.60
N LEU A 68 7.27 -0.49 13.51
CA LEU A 68 6.83 -1.40 14.56
C LEU A 68 6.13 -2.65 14.00
N MET A 69 5.32 -2.49 12.95
CA MET A 69 4.69 -3.61 12.26
C MET A 69 5.74 -4.49 11.56
N ASN A 70 6.73 -3.90 10.89
CA ASN A 70 7.84 -4.65 10.28
C ASN A 70 8.62 -5.45 11.34
N PHE A 71 8.94 -4.83 12.48
CA PHE A 71 9.59 -5.51 13.60
C PHE A 71 8.72 -6.66 14.16
N ALA A 72 7.41 -6.46 14.23
CA ALA A 72 6.47 -7.48 14.67
C ALA A 72 6.25 -8.63 13.66
N GLY A 73 6.89 -8.59 12.49
CA GLY A 73 6.69 -9.57 11.42
C GLY A 73 5.38 -9.36 10.65
N ASN A 74 4.85 -8.13 10.64
CA ASN A 74 3.66 -7.71 9.91
C ASN A 74 2.46 -8.67 10.09
N PRO A 75 1.97 -8.92 11.31
CA PRO A 75 1.01 -10.00 11.57
C PRO A 75 -0.42 -9.73 11.06
N TYR A 76 -0.72 -8.50 10.69
CA TYR A 76 -2.03 -8.06 10.17
C TYR A 76 -1.91 -7.49 8.74
N GLY A 77 -0.95 -7.99 7.96
CA GLY A 77 -0.85 -7.71 6.53
C GLY A 77 -1.92 -8.42 5.70
N THR A 78 -1.95 -8.13 4.41
CA THR A 78 -2.87 -8.70 3.40
C THR A 78 -2.49 -10.14 2.98
N TYR A 79 -2.42 -11.06 3.94
CA TYR A 79 -2.12 -12.48 3.66
C TYR A 79 -3.25 -13.22 2.93
N ASP A 80 -4.45 -12.65 2.90
CA ASP A 80 -5.62 -13.29 2.28
C ASP A 80 -5.69 -13.02 0.77
N GLN A 81 -4.72 -12.29 0.21
CA GLN A 81 -4.57 -12.16 -1.24
C GLN A 81 -3.73 -13.34 -1.74
N GLU A 82 -4.13 -13.96 -2.84
CA GLU A 82 -3.41 -15.07 -3.50
C GLU A 82 -2.08 -14.61 -4.15
N GLU A 83 -1.40 -13.64 -3.52
CA GLU A 83 -0.15 -13.04 -3.95
C GLU A 83 1.05 -13.82 -3.41
N HIS A 84 2.01 -14.10 -4.29
CA HIS A 84 3.30 -14.65 -3.92
C HIS A 84 4.28 -13.54 -3.51
N CYS A 85 5.33 -13.90 -2.78
CA CYS A 85 6.39 -12.98 -2.43
C CYS A 85 7.12 -12.48 -3.69
N LEU A 86 7.19 -11.16 -3.87
CA LEU A 86 7.88 -10.53 -5.02
C LEU A 86 9.38 -10.85 -5.12
N TRP A 87 9.96 -11.43 -4.07
CA TRP A 87 11.41 -11.62 -3.95
C TRP A 87 11.86 -13.08 -4.09
N CYS A 88 11.04 -14.03 -3.69
CA CYS A 88 11.39 -15.46 -3.68
C CYS A 88 10.23 -16.35 -4.16
N ASP A 89 9.13 -15.75 -4.61
CA ASP A 89 7.95 -16.42 -5.17
C ASP A 89 7.23 -17.39 -4.21
N SER A 90 7.64 -17.42 -2.94
CA SER A 90 6.97 -18.25 -1.93
C SER A 90 5.62 -17.66 -1.52
N GLU A 91 4.67 -18.53 -1.20
CA GLU A 91 3.36 -18.14 -0.67
C GLU A 91 3.49 -17.29 0.60
N LEU A 92 2.67 -16.26 0.70
CA LEU A 92 2.65 -15.36 1.85
C LEU A 92 1.71 -15.91 2.92
N VAL A 93 2.28 -16.55 3.95
CA VAL A 93 1.52 -17.09 5.07
C VAL A 93 1.63 -16.18 6.30
N ARG A 94 0.50 -15.99 6.99
CA ARG A 94 0.44 -15.22 8.23
C ARG A 94 1.32 -15.85 9.33
N PRO A 95 2.10 -15.05 10.10
CA PRO A 95 2.91 -15.61 11.19
C PRO A 95 2.01 -16.22 12.29
N ALA A 96 2.20 -17.52 12.55
CA ALA A 96 1.42 -18.27 13.55
C ALA A 96 1.78 -17.88 15.00
N HIS A 97 3.05 -17.60 15.27
CA HIS A 97 3.54 -17.30 16.62
C HIS A 97 4.14 -15.89 16.70
N ARG A 98 3.88 -15.22 17.83
CA ARG A 98 4.44 -13.92 18.18
C ARG A 98 4.95 -13.91 19.61
N ASN A 99 6.18 -13.46 19.82
CA ASN A 99 6.73 -13.26 21.16
C ASN A 99 6.15 -12.00 21.83
N LEU A 100 6.48 -11.80 23.12
CA LEU A 100 5.95 -10.67 23.89
C LEU A 100 6.33 -9.32 23.29
N ALA A 101 7.59 -9.15 22.86
CA ALA A 101 8.07 -7.92 22.25
C ALA A 101 7.30 -7.60 20.95
N GLN A 102 7.06 -8.60 20.10
CA GLN A 102 6.28 -8.44 18.87
C GLN A 102 4.82 -8.08 19.16
N LYS A 103 4.20 -8.67 20.19
CA LYS A 103 2.84 -8.30 20.63
C LYS A 103 2.78 -6.85 21.12
N ILE A 104 3.76 -6.41 21.91
CA ILE A 104 3.87 -5.02 22.38
C ILE A 104 4.05 -4.07 21.19
N ALA A 105 5.00 -4.35 20.30
CA ALA A 105 5.24 -3.54 19.11
C ALA A 105 3.99 -3.43 18.22
N THR A 106 3.29 -4.55 18.00
CA THR A 106 2.02 -4.58 17.25
C THR A 106 0.98 -3.67 17.91
N LYS A 107 0.81 -3.77 19.23
CA LYS A 107 -0.17 -2.95 19.97
C LYS A 107 0.17 -1.46 19.88
N LEU A 108 1.44 -1.10 20.07
CA LEU A 108 1.89 0.29 19.92
C LEU A 108 1.67 0.81 18.49
N ALA A 109 1.97 -0.01 17.48
CA ALA A 109 1.75 0.35 16.08
C ALA A 109 0.29 0.69 15.80
N ILE A 110 -0.64 -0.15 16.28
CA ILE A 110 -2.08 0.05 16.13
C ILE A 110 -2.54 1.32 16.85
N LEU A 111 -2.10 1.57 18.08
CA LEU A 111 -2.46 2.77 18.83
C LEU A 111 -1.98 4.05 18.13
N LEU A 112 -0.73 4.06 17.67
CA LEU A 112 -0.17 5.17 16.89
C LEU A 112 -0.88 5.35 15.54
N ASN A 113 -1.33 4.25 14.92
CA ASN A 113 -2.08 4.32 13.67
C ASN A 113 -3.50 4.86 13.89
N ALA A 114 -4.12 4.49 15.01
CA ALA A 114 -5.45 4.97 15.38
C ALA A 114 -5.42 6.47 15.72
N SER A 115 -4.39 6.96 16.41
CA SER A 115 -4.29 8.38 16.78
C SER A 115 -4.15 9.29 15.55
N GLN A 116 -3.42 8.88 14.51
CA GLN A 116 -3.35 9.65 13.27
C GLN A 116 -4.65 9.61 12.46
N HIS A 117 -5.44 8.53 12.57
CA HIS A 117 -6.63 8.32 11.74
C HIS A 117 -7.67 9.44 11.90
N VAL A 118 -7.71 10.08 13.07
CA VAL A 118 -8.56 11.24 13.37
C VAL A 118 -8.24 12.44 12.48
N TYR A 119 -7.00 12.56 11.99
CA TYR A 119 -6.53 13.66 11.16
C TYR A 119 -6.52 13.32 9.66
N LEU A 120 -6.80 12.07 9.28
CA LEU A 120 -6.80 11.64 7.89
C LEU A 120 -8.09 12.09 7.21
N ARG A 121 -7.95 12.87 6.13
CA ARG A 121 -9.07 13.20 5.24
C ARG A 121 -9.31 12.05 4.26
N PRO A 122 -10.58 11.70 3.96
CA PRO A 122 -10.90 10.74 2.92
C PRO A 122 -10.27 11.17 1.58
N ARG A 123 -9.71 10.20 0.86
CA ARG A 123 -9.12 10.37 -0.46
C ARG A 123 -9.63 9.29 -1.40
N ALA A 124 -9.58 9.56 -2.70
CA ALA A 124 -10.02 8.59 -3.69
C ALA A 124 -9.18 7.30 -3.66
N ASN A 125 -9.83 6.18 -3.99
CA ASN A 125 -9.19 4.86 -4.05
C ASN A 125 -8.44 4.69 -5.37
N TRP A 126 -9.08 5.14 -6.45
CA TRP A 126 -8.64 4.97 -7.82
C TRP A 126 -8.65 6.31 -8.55
N ILE A 127 -7.74 6.44 -9.50
CA ILE A 127 -7.71 7.53 -10.47
C ILE A 127 -7.82 6.94 -11.88
N HIS A 128 -8.73 7.48 -12.67
CA HIS A 128 -8.89 7.19 -14.08
C HIS A 128 -8.48 8.40 -14.91
N LEU A 129 -7.60 8.19 -15.88
CA LEU A 129 -7.08 9.23 -16.77
C LEU A 129 -7.36 8.85 -18.22
N ARG A 130 -7.85 9.81 -19.01
CA ARG A 130 -7.96 9.69 -20.47
C ARG A 130 -6.86 10.51 -21.11
N PHE A 131 -6.03 9.84 -21.90
CA PHE A 131 -4.98 10.43 -22.71
C PHE A 131 -5.33 10.33 -24.20
N GLU A 132 -4.99 11.36 -24.95
CA GLU A 132 -5.14 11.44 -26.40
C GLU A 132 -3.80 11.74 -27.06
N LYS A 133 -3.66 11.37 -28.34
CA LYS A 133 -2.47 11.69 -29.11
C LYS A 133 -2.37 13.21 -29.19
N THR A 134 -1.19 13.76 -28.95
CA THR A 134 -0.92 15.17 -29.21
C THR A 134 -0.93 15.36 -30.73
N ASP A 135 -1.72 16.33 -31.21
CA ASP A 135 -1.80 16.68 -32.63
C ASP A 135 -0.43 17.07 -33.21
#